data_AF-A0A7W6WXV0-F1
#
_entry.id   AF-A0A7W6WXV0-F1
#
_cell.length_a   1.000
_cell.length_b   1.000
_cell.length_c   1.000
_cell.angle_alpha   90.00
_cell.angle_beta   90.00
_cell.angle_gamma   90.00
#
_symmetry.space_group_name_H-M   'P 1'
#
loop_
_entity.id
_entity.type
_entity.pdbx_description
1 polymer ?
#
loop_
_entity_poly.entity_id
_entity_poly.type
_entity_poly.pdbx_seq_one_letter_code
_entity_poly.pdbx_strand_id
1 'polypeptide(L)'
;MWKNGFVVAMAAEFSFAAYHRPISIRRKVRRWIIVSRCGPNSEFLTIASAAGKVEPEADAPIGLAPVNTAVGILLSASAEDITFLMVRQQPTHFPIAGTFFPTDGYSRIFESQGTFRLRSEGRHAHCARRPDCDIRSDEPDPAPNARRALGWHVEAVRHNWVGEFIS
;
A
#
# COMPACT_ATOMS: atom_id res chain seq x y z
N MET A 1 19.99 5.57 -2.60
CA MET A 1 20.03 4.09 -2.51
C MET A 1 18.73 3.44 -3.00
N TRP A 2 17.56 4.05 -2.80
CA TRP A 2 16.23 3.45 -3.07
C TRP A 2 15.69 3.58 -4.51
N LYS A 3 16.57 3.91 -5.46
CA LYS A 3 16.19 4.10 -6.86
C LYS A 3 16.06 2.77 -7.63
N ASN A 4 16.51 1.67 -7.04
CA ASN A 4 16.45 0.33 -7.58
C ASN A 4 15.38 -0.53 -6.87
N GLY A 5 15.43 -1.84 -7.07
CA GLY A 5 14.54 -2.80 -6.44
C GLY A 5 14.78 -2.95 -4.94
N PHE A 6 13.71 -3.14 -4.18
CA PHE A 6 13.79 -3.45 -2.76
C PHE A 6 12.56 -4.20 -2.26
N VAL A 7 12.68 -4.80 -1.08
CA VAL A 7 11.59 -5.35 -0.27
C VAL A 7 11.89 -4.98 1.18
N VAL A 8 10.98 -4.26 1.83
CA VAL A 8 11.16 -3.80 3.21
C VAL A 8 9.87 -3.93 4.01
N ALA A 9 9.99 -4.12 5.32
CA ALA A 9 8.86 -3.97 6.22
C ALA A 9 8.73 -2.52 6.69
N MET A 10 7.50 -2.04 6.77
CA MET A 10 7.20 -0.72 7.29
C MET A 10 6.07 -0.78 8.33
N ALA A 11 6.23 -0.03 9.41
CA ALA A 11 5.18 0.22 10.38
C ALA A 11 4.26 1.31 9.81
N ALA A 12 3.00 0.97 9.55
CA ALA A 12 2.07 1.87 8.87
C ALA A 12 0.88 2.26 9.76
N GLU A 13 0.51 3.55 9.73
CA GLU A 13 -0.76 4.06 10.25
C GLU A 13 -1.73 4.29 9.07
N PHE A 14 -2.80 3.51 9.04
CA PHE A 14 -3.91 3.66 8.10
C PHE A 14 -4.99 4.53 8.71
N SER A 15 -5.34 5.62 8.04
CA SER A 15 -6.53 6.42 8.31
C SER A 15 -7.58 6.13 7.24
N PHE A 16 -8.75 5.64 7.66
CA PHE A 16 -9.89 5.40 6.78
C PHE A 16 -10.93 6.50 6.97
N ALA A 17 -11.32 7.14 5.88
CA ALA A 17 -12.24 8.27 5.83
C ALA A 17 -13.48 7.97 4.98
N ALA A 18 -14.48 8.85 5.07
CA ALA A 18 -15.62 8.80 4.17
C ALA A 18 -15.18 9.02 2.71
N TYR A 19 -15.69 8.20 1.77
CA TYR A 19 -15.29 8.24 0.36
C TYR A 19 -15.39 9.63 -0.29
N HIS A 20 -16.53 10.33 -0.11
CA HIS A 20 -16.76 11.67 -0.67
C HIS A 20 -16.29 12.81 0.24
N ARG A 21 -15.78 12.51 1.44
CA ARG A 21 -15.32 13.51 2.41
C ARG A 21 -14.04 13.00 3.10
N PRO A 22 -12.90 12.97 2.39
CA PRO A 22 -11.66 12.36 2.89
C PRO A 22 -11.10 13.05 4.14
N ILE A 23 -11.51 14.28 4.44
CA ILE A 23 -11.19 14.96 5.71
C ILE A 23 -11.88 14.34 6.93
N SER A 24 -12.98 13.61 6.73
CA SER A 24 -13.74 12.96 7.81
C SER A 24 -13.21 11.56 8.09
N ILE A 25 -12.13 11.48 8.88
CA ILE A 25 -11.52 10.22 9.34
C ILE A 25 -12.51 9.48 10.25
N ARG A 26 -12.82 8.24 9.91
CA ARG A 26 -13.73 7.35 10.65
C ARG A 26 -12.99 6.38 11.57
N ARG A 27 -11.79 5.94 11.16
CA ARG A 27 -10.99 4.95 11.90
C ARG A 27 -9.51 5.11 11.59
N LYS A 28 -8.67 4.94 12.60
CA LYS A 28 -7.22 4.76 12.46
C LYS A 28 -6.80 3.35 12.89
N VAL A 29 -5.86 2.74 12.17
CA VAL A 29 -5.35 1.40 12.48
C VAL A 29 -3.85 1.35 12.20
N ARG A 30 -3.07 0.78 13.12
CA ARG A 30 -1.65 0.51 12.90
C ARG A 30 -1.42 -0.93 12.48
N ARG A 31 -0.64 -1.16 11.42
CA ARG A 31 -0.36 -2.49 10.85
C ARG A 31 1.01 -2.53 10.19
N TRP A 32 1.61 -3.72 10.17
CA TRP A 32 2.78 -3.97 9.35
C TRP A 32 2.37 -4.02 7.89
N ILE A 33 3.19 -3.42 7.04
CA ILE A 33 3.12 -3.57 5.59
C ILE A 33 4.46 -4.06 5.05
N ILE A 34 4.42 -4.83 3.97
CA ILE A 34 5.58 -5.15 3.17
C ILE A 34 5.50 -4.27 1.93
N VAL A 35 6.54 -3.46 1.72
CA VAL A 35 6.65 -2.58 0.56
C VAL A 35 7.76 -3.11 -0.32
N SER A 36 7.45 -3.36 -1.59
CA SER A 36 8.46 -3.74 -2.56
C SER A 36 8.39 -2.87 -3.80
N ARG A 37 9.57 -2.43 -4.24
CA ARG A 37 9.77 -1.89 -5.56
C ARG A 37 10.44 -2.94 -6.44
N CYS A 38 9.85 -3.19 -7.60
CA CYS A 38 10.25 -4.31 -8.47
C CYS A 38 9.85 -4.05 -9.94
N GLY A 39 10.12 -5.02 -10.79
CA GLY A 39 9.98 -4.91 -12.25
C GLY A 39 11.31 -4.64 -12.95
N PRO A 40 11.40 -4.90 -14.27
CA PRO A 40 12.61 -4.70 -15.06
C PRO A 40 13.25 -3.32 -14.91
N ASN A 41 12.44 -2.29 -14.71
CA ASN A 41 12.86 -0.89 -14.58
C ASN A 41 12.57 -0.32 -13.17
N SER A 42 12.32 -1.19 -12.18
CA SER A 42 11.82 -0.78 -10.87
C SER A 42 10.58 0.11 -10.99
N GLU A 43 9.71 -0.20 -11.94
CA GLU A 43 8.54 0.58 -12.31
C GLU A 43 7.30 0.23 -11.47
N PHE A 44 7.31 -0.89 -10.75
CA PHE A 44 6.20 -1.30 -9.91
C PHE A 44 6.51 -1.07 -8.44
N LEU A 45 5.49 -0.59 -7.73
CA LEU A 45 5.43 -0.58 -6.27
C LEU A 45 4.34 -1.54 -5.83
N THR A 46 4.62 -2.39 -4.86
CA THR A 46 3.62 -3.20 -4.16
C THR A 46 3.58 -2.79 -2.70
N ILE A 47 2.37 -2.67 -2.16
CA ILE A 47 2.11 -2.39 -0.76
C ILE A 47 1.19 -3.48 -0.25
N ALA A 48 1.76 -4.45 0.45
CA ALA A 48 1.03 -5.57 1.00
C ALA A 48 0.75 -5.34 2.49
N SER A 49 -0.50 -5.41 2.92
CA SER A 49 -0.81 -5.52 4.34
C SER A 49 -0.30 -6.86 4.87
N ALA A 50 0.35 -6.87 6.02
CA ALA A 50 0.82 -8.08 6.66
C ALA A 50 0.12 -8.34 8.00
N ALA A 51 0.05 -9.61 8.40
CA ALA A 51 -0.47 -10.00 9.70
C ALA A 51 0.51 -9.59 10.82
N GLY A 52 -0.02 -9.03 11.91
CA GLY A 52 0.78 -8.58 13.06
C GLY A 52 0.38 -7.18 13.54
N LYS A 53 0.44 -6.97 14.86
CA LYS A 53 0.26 -5.64 15.44
C LYS A 53 1.59 -4.89 15.37
N VAL A 54 1.53 -3.61 15.05
CA VAL A 54 2.68 -2.71 15.18
C VAL A 54 2.73 -2.29 16.64
N GLU A 55 3.79 -2.69 17.33
CA GLU A 55 4.14 -2.11 18.62
C GLU A 55 5.15 -0.98 18.41
N PRO A 56 5.08 0.11 19.21
CA PRO A 56 6.08 1.17 19.15
C PRO A 56 7.48 0.59 19.33
N GLU A 57 8.44 1.07 18.53
CA GLU A 57 9.88 0.73 18.64
C GLU A 57 10.27 -0.73 18.39
N ALA A 58 9.31 -1.60 18.05
CA ALA A 58 9.60 -2.99 17.72
C ALA A 58 10.17 -3.13 16.30
N ASP A 59 11.11 -4.06 16.14
CA ASP A 59 11.51 -4.54 14.82
C ASP A 59 10.35 -5.30 14.15
N ALA A 60 10.42 -5.40 12.81
CA ALA A 60 9.42 -6.12 12.06
C ALA A 60 9.48 -7.64 12.37
N PRO A 61 8.33 -8.30 12.63
CA PRO A 61 8.29 -9.74 12.90
C PRO A 61 8.93 -10.58 11.78
N ILE A 62 9.59 -11.67 12.16
CA ILE A 62 10.27 -12.56 11.19
C ILE A 62 9.26 -13.14 10.19
N GLY A 63 8.10 -13.59 10.66
CA GLY A 63 7.09 -14.29 9.85
C GLY A 63 6.07 -13.39 9.13
N LEU A 64 6.40 -12.15 8.78
CA LEU A 64 5.48 -11.29 8.04
C LEU A 64 5.15 -11.91 6.68
N ALA A 65 3.86 -12.12 6.42
CA ALA A 65 3.34 -12.63 5.15
C ALA A 65 2.35 -11.64 4.53
N PRO A 66 2.39 -11.42 3.20
CA PRO A 66 1.49 -10.52 2.51
C PRO A 66 0.07 -11.09 2.45
N VAL A 67 -0.94 -10.25 2.73
CA VAL A 67 -2.36 -10.63 2.75
C VAL A 67 -3.11 -9.95 1.59
N ASN A 68 -3.25 -8.63 1.63
CA ASN A 68 -3.86 -7.83 0.55
C ASN A 68 -2.82 -6.89 -0.01
N THR A 69 -2.71 -6.83 -1.33
CA THR A 69 -1.62 -6.12 -2.00
C THR A 69 -2.15 -5.13 -3.01
N ALA A 70 -1.91 -3.85 -2.72
CA ALA A 70 -2.10 -2.77 -3.66
C ALA A 70 -0.87 -2.67 -4.57
N VAL A 71 -1.09 -2.28 -5.83
CA VAL A 71 -0.02 -2.09 -6.81
C VAL A 71 -0.05 -0.64 -7.30
N GLY A 72 1.13 -0.07 -7.48
CA GLY A 72 1.35 1.22 -8.12
C GLY A 72 2.35 1.11 -9.26
N ILE A 73 2.21 1.98 -10.25
CA ILE A 73 3.11 2.11 -11.40
C ILE A 73 3.83 3.45 -11.28
N LEU A 74 5.14 3.45 -11.54
CA LEU A 74 5.98 4.64 -11.48
C LEU A 74 5.38 5.77 -12.32
N LEU A 75 5.08 6.89 -11.65
CA LEU A 75 4.52 8.09 -12.27
C LEU A 75 5.60 9.14 -12.48
N SER A 76 6.44 9.35 -11.46
CA SER A 76 7.54 10.31 -11.51
C SER A 76 8.61 9.96 -10.50
N ALA A 77 9.85 10.37 -10.78
CA ALA A 77 10.98 10.25 -9.87
C ALA A 77 11.78 11.54 -9.88
N SER A 78 12.11 12.04 -8.70
CA SER A 78 12.94 13.23 -8.48
C SER A 78 14.21 12.86 -7.68
N ALA A 79 14.97 13.86 -7.25
CA ALA A 79 16.06 13.65 -6.31
C ALA A 79 15.55 13.35 -4.89
N GLU A 80 14.36 13.86 -4.55
CA GLU A 80 13.81 13.88 -3.19
C GLU A 80 12.81 12.76 -2.96
N ASP A 81 12.02 12.44 -3.98
CA ASP A 81 10.91 11.49 -3.87
C ASP A 81 10.67 10.69 -5.16
N ILE A 82 9.90 9.61 -5.01
CA ILE A 82 9.43 8.77 -6.10
C ILE A 82 7.93 8.59 -5.91
N THR A 83 7.15 8.91 -6.93
CA THR A 83 5.69 8.84 -6.90
C THR A 83 5.19 7.75 -7.85
N PHE A 84 4.22 6.99 -7.38
CA PHE A 84 3.57 5.89 -8.08
C PHE A 84 2.07 6.16 -8.15
N LEU A 85 1.47 5.90 -9.31
CA LEU A 85 0.03 5.90 -9.51
C LEU A 85 -0.53 4.52 -9.14
N MET A 86 -1.48 4.47 -8.22
CA MET A 86 -2.11 3.22 -7.78
C MET A 86 -3.08 2.68 -8.84
N VAL A 87 -3.17 1.36 -8.98
CA VAL A 87 -3.96 0.72 -10.05
C VAL A 87 -5.21 0.01 -9.53
N ARG A 88 -6.29 0.17 -10.30
CA ARG A 88 -7.59 -0.46 -10.07
C ARG A 88 -7.73 -1.83 -10.74
N GLN A 89 -6.78 -2.20 -11.60
CA GLN A 89 -6.73 -3.49 -12.28
C GLN A 89 -5.37 -4.14 -12.08
N GLN A 90 -5.37 -5.46 -11.89
CA GLN A 90 -4.13 -6.22 -11.74
C GLN A 90 -3.36 -6.21 -13.07
N PRO A 91 -2.06 -5.84 -13.07
CA PRO A 91 -1.24 -5.98 -14.27
C PRO A 91 -1.12 -7.45 -14.70
N THR A 92 -1.32 -7.75 -15.98
CA THR A 92 -1.50 -9.11 -16.53
C THR A 92 -0.28 -10.03 -16.40
N HIS A 93 0.93 -9.49 -16.32
CA HIS A 93 2.18 -10.26 -16.30
C HIS A 93 2.99 -10.05 -15.02
N PHE A 94 2.35 -9.57 -13.96
CA PHE A 94 2.99 -9.25 -12.70
C PHE A 94 2.46 -10.17 -11.59
N PRO A 95 3.27 -11.14 -11.09
CA PRO A 95 2.86 -11.95 -9.96
C PRO A 95 2.75 -11.07 -8.71
N ILE A 96 1.62 -11.20 -8.01
CA ILE A 96 1.35 -10.46 -6.79
C ILE A 96 1.40 -11.43 -5.62
N ALA A 97 2.18 -11.10 -4.60
CA ALA A 97 2.15 -11.82 -3.35
C ALA A 97 0.88 -11.45 -2.56
N GLY A 98 0.13 -12.43 -2.07
CA GLY A 98 -1.19 -12.21 -1.46
C GLY A 98 -2.31 -11.99 -2.49
N THR A 99 -3.40 -11.36 -2.06
CA THR A 99 -4.57 -11.06 -2.91
C THR A 99 -4.49 -9.64 -3.45
N PHE A 100 -4.67 -9.47 -4.77
CA PHE A 100 -4.73 -8.13 -5.37
C PHE A 100 -5.87 -7.30 -4.76
N PHE A 101 -5.52 -6.08 -4.36
CA PHE A 101 -6.44 -5.12 -3.77
C PHE A 101 -6.51 -3.88 -4.66
N PRO A 102 -7.59 -3.74 -5.47
CA PRO A 102 -7.77 -2.58 -6.33
C PRO A 102 -7.72 -1.29 -5.51
N THR A 103 -7.06 -0.26 -5.99
CA THR A 103 -7.18 1.06 -5.36
C THR A 103 -6.80 2.17 -6.34
N ASP A 104 -7.30 3.37 -6.09
CA ASP A 104 -6.95 4.59 -6.81
C ASP A 104 -6.21 5.55 -5.89
N GLY A 105 -5.38 6.43 -6.45
CA GLY A 105 -4.59 7.41 -5.73
C GLY A 105 -3.10 7.35 -6.04
N TYR A 106 -2.28 7.86 -5.13
CA TYR A 106 -0.84 7.96 -5.30
C TYR A 106 -0.10 7.44 -4.08
N SER A 107 1.06 6.81 -4.33
CA SER A 107 2.03 6.47 -3.29
C SER A 107 3.31 7.23 -3.56
N ARG A 108 3.84 7.87 -2.52
CA ARG A 108 5.12 8.55 -2.54
C ARG A 108 6.08 7.89 -1.56
N ILE A 109 7.28 7.64 -2.05
CA ILE A 109 8.41 7.17 -1.28
C ILE A 109 9.40 8.33 -1.17
N PHE A 110 9.92 8.57 0.03
CA PHE A 110 10.87 9.64 0.30
C PHE A 110 11.72 9.32 1.53
N GLU A 111 12.84 10.03 1.67
CA GLU A 111 13.69 9.95 2.85
C GLU A 111 13.44 11.18 3.74
N SER A 112 13.33 10.96 5.05
CA SER A 112 13.18 12.03 6.02
C SER A 112 13.91 11.65 7.30
N GLN A 113 14.79 12.53 7.78
CA GLN A 113 15.64 12.29 8.96
C GLN A 113 16.46 10.99 8.84
N GLY A 114 17.00 10.71 7.66
CA GLY A 114 17.78 9.48 7.38
C GLY A 114 16.95 8.19 7.39
N THR A 115 15.62 8.30 7.43
CA THR A 115 14.73 7.15 7.48
C THR A 115 13.82 7.13 6.25
N PHE A 116 13.68 5.95 5.66
CA PHE A 116 12.80 5.69 4.54
C PHE A 116 11.32 5.73 4.97
N ARG A 117 10.53 6.54 4.27
CA ARG A 117 9.11 6.75 4.54
C ARG A 117 8.27 6.54 3.29
N LEU A 118 7.04 6.12 3.51
CA LEU A 118 6.01 6.02 2.49
C LEU A 118 4.79 6.80 2.93
N ARG A 119 4.28 7.64 2.05
CA ARG A 119 2.97 8.27 2.18
C ARG A 119 2.12 7.82 1.01
N SER A 120 0.93 7.32 1.28
CA SER A 120 0.02 6.84 0.25
C SER A 120 -1.38 7.33 0.55
N GLU A 121 -2.06 7.88 -0.44
CA GLU A 121 -3.39 8.46 -0.24
C GLU A 121 -4.27 8.27 -1.48
N GLY A 122 -5.56 8.07 -1.24
CA GLY A 122 -6.46 7.74 -2.33
C GLY A 122 -7.84 7.30 -1.89
N ARG A 123 -8.48 6.56 -2.78
CA ARG A 123 -9.83 6.03 -2.61
C ARG A 123 -9.90 4.60 -3.10
N HIS A 124 -10.81 3.84 -2.54
CA HIS A 124 -11.20 2.56 -3.10
C HIS A 124 -12.69 2.33 -2.92
N ALA A 125 -13.27 1.60 -3.85
CA ALA A 125 -14.61 1.07 -3.74
C ALA A 125 -14.61 -0.35 -4.30
N HIS A 126 -15.28 -1.25 -3.59
CA HIS A 126 -15.22 -2.68 -3.90
C HIS A 126 -16.59 -3.33 -3.90
N CYS A 127 -16.85 -4.05 -4.98
CA CYS A 127 -17.85 -5.10 -4.99
C CYS A 127 -17.16 -6.46 -4.77
N ALA A 128 -17.84 -7.36 -4.05
CA ALA A 128 -17.41 -8.75 -4.03
C ALA A 128 -17.74 -9.36 -5.40
N ARG A 129 -16.80 -10.05 -6.05
CA ARG A 129 -17.14 -10.80 -7.28
C ARG A 129 -18.16 -11.90 -7.02
N ARG A 130 -18.12 -12.49 -5.82
CA ARG A 130 -19.08 -13.45 -5.26
C ARG A 130 -19.16 -13.27 -3.74
N PRO A 131 -20.25 -13.70 -3.07
CA PRO A 131 -20.41 -13.55 -1.62
C PRO A 131 -19.23 -14.10 -0.79
N ASP A 132 -18.61 -15.19 -1.25
CA ASP A 132 -17.52 -15.91 -0.55
C ASP A 132 -16.15 -15.73 -1.21
N CYS A 133 -15.95 -14.68 -2.01
CA CYS A 133 -14.70 -14.44 -2.70
C CYS A 133 -13.96 -13.25 -2.12
N ASP A 134 -12.74 -13.48 -1.64
CA ASP A 134 -11.83 -12.43 -1.18
C ASP A 134 -11.34 -11.53 -2.31
N ILE A 135 -11.51 -11.96 -3.57
CA ILE A 135 -11.17 -11.17 -4.75
C ILE A 135 -12.17 -10.03 -4.91
N ARG A 136 -11.64 -8.81 -4.81
CA ARG A 136 -12.39 -7.58 -4.95
C ARG A 136 -12.31 -7.07 -6.38
N SER A 137 -13.42 -6.54 -6.88
CA SER A 137 -13.43 -5.75 -8.11
C SER A 137 -13.64 -4.30 -7.78
N ASP A 138 -12.97 -3.42 -8.51
CA ASP A 138 -13.18 -1.98 -8.43
C ASP A 138 -14.63 -1.63 -8.79
N GLU A 139 -15.18 -0.68 -8.05
CA GLU A 139 -16.48 -0.06 -8.34
C GLU A 139 -16.22 1.43 -8.64
N PRO A 140 -16.20 1.84 -9.92
CA PRO A 140 -15.77 3.19 -10.29
C PRO A 140 -16.64 4.30 -9.67
N ASP A 141 -17.95 4.09 -9.66
CA ASP A 141 -18.95 5.07 -9.22
C ASP A 141 -19.83 4.46 -8.11
N PRO A 142 -19.31 4.34 -6.87
CA PRO A 142 -20.05 3.73 -5.79
C PRO A 142 -21.26 4.57 -5.41
N ALA A 143 -22.36 3.90 -5.07
CA ALA A 143 -23.54 4.57 -4.52
C ALA A 143 -23.19 5.40 -3.26
N PRO A 144 -23.91 6.49 -2.98
CA PRO A 144 -23.68 7.26 -1.76
C PRO A 144 -23.75 6.36 -0.52
N ASN A 145 -22.73 6.45 0.34
CA ASN A 145 -22.59 5.63 1.55
C ASN A 145 -22.39 4.12 1.33
N ALA A 146 -21.97 3.68 0.13
CA ALA A 146 -21.55 2.31 -0.09
C ALA A 146 -20.54 1.87 0.98
N ARG A 147 -20.84 0.80 1.72
CA ARG A 147 -20.07 0.38 2.91
C ARG A 147 -18.60 0.07 2.61
N ARG A 148 -18.30 -0.29 1.35
CA ARG A 148 -16.98 -0.67 0.88
C ARG A 148 -16.29 0.43 0.07
N ALA A 149 -16.89 1.63 0.02
CA ALA A 149 -16.29 2.82 -0.55
C ALA A 149 -15.68 3.67 0.56
N LEU A 150 -14.37 3.84 0.53
CA LEU A 150 -13.61 4.58 1.54
C LEU A 150 -12.54 5.46 0.91
N GLY A 151 -12.30 6.61 1.54
CA GLY A 151 -11.04 7.34 1.38
C GLY A 151 -10.01 6.75 2.33
N TRP A 152 -8.74 6.78 1.96
CA TRP A 152 -7.68 6.24 2.79
C TRP A 152 -6.41 7.09 2.69
N HIS A 153 -5.66 7.11 3.78
CA HIS A 153 -4.35 7.74 3.93
C HIS A 153 -3.45 6.81 4.74
N VAL A 154 -2.22 6.61 4.30
CA VAL A 154 -1.24 5.74 4.91
C VAL A 154 0.05 6.51 5.08
N GLU A 155 0.55 6.52 6.30
CA GLU A 155 1.92 6.93 6.61
C GLU A 155 2.66 5.72 7.12
N ALA A 156 3.82 5.43 6.56
CA ALA A 156 4.63 4.30 6.95
C ALA A 156 6.11 4.68 7.08
N VAL A 157 6.77 4.04 8.04
CA VAL A 157 8.19 4.22 8.33
C VAL A 157 8.86 2.85 8.26
N ARG A 158 10.02 2.76 7.60
CA ARG A 158 10.79 1.51 7.53
C ARG A 158 11.26 1.09 8.91
N HIS A 159 11.16 -0.20 9.20
CA HIS A 159 11.83 -0.85 10.33
C HIS A 159 12.75 -1.95 9.81
N ASN A 160 13.73 -2.37 10.61
CA ASN A 160 14.60 -3.47 10.26
C ASN A 160 13.79 -4.77 10.19
N TRP A 161 14.09 -5.60 9.19
CA TRP A 161 13.39 -6.85 8.97
C TRP A 161 14.33 -7.91 8.40
N VAL A 162 14.28 -9.13 8.93
CA VAL A 162 15.12 -10.25 8.46
C VAL A 162 14.85 -10.59 6.99
N GLY A 163 13.63 -10.38 6.50
CA GLY A 163 13.26 -10.61 5.10
C GLY A 163 13.58 -9.45 4.15
N GLU A 164 14.33 -8.44 4.60
CA GLU A 164 14.62 -7.28 3.77
C GLU A 164 15.59 -7.57 2.62
N PHE A 165 15.39 -6.84 1.52
CA PHE A 165 16.26 -6.88 0.35
C PHE A 165 16.38 -5.48 -0.25
N ILE A 166 17.59 -5.08 -0.64
CA ILE A 166 17.89 -3.78 -1.25
C ILE A 166 18.98 -4.02 -2.31
N SER A 167 18.73 -3.61 -3.56
CA SER A 167 19.68 -3.76 -4.68
C SER A 167 20.41 -2.47 -5.04
#